data_AF-M7W4U4-F1
#
_entry.id   AF-M7W4U4-F1
#
_cell.length_a   1.000
_cell.length_b   1.000
_cell.length_c   1.000
_cell.angle_alpha   90.00
_cell.angle_beta   90.00
_cell.angle_gamma   90.00
#
_symmetry.space_group_name_H-M   'P 1'
#
loop_
_entity.id
_entity.type
_entity.pdbx_description
1 polymer ?
#
loop_
_entity_poly.entity_id
_entity_poly.type
_entity_poly.pdbx_seq_one_letter_code
_entity_poly.pdbx_strand_id
1 'polypeptide(L)'
;MAVSLIIIVLCLISNSYAEECPAKKPIVFIPGILASILEAEVDIADISQTPLPSDCDTHLDYQRLWIALKDLNPFNNDCILGYLTPTWNSETKEQIDIEGVNILSPKFGSTYACDEIDPNFPLSIFAKCFHDLIKKFKKLGYVDGDNMVGASYDWR
;
A
#
# COMPACT_ATOMS: atom_id res chain seq x y z
N MET A 1 -34.50 -45.71 -16.52
CA MET A 1 -35.22 -44.63 -17.23
C MET A 1 -35.64 -43.49 -16.31
N ALA A 2 -36.43 -43.72 -15.26
CA ALA A 2 -36.90 -42.64 -14.37
C ALA A 2 -35.78 -41.86 -13.66
N VAL A 3 -34.74 -42.55 -13.17
CA VAL A 3 -33.60 -41.91 -12.49
C VAL A 3 -32.80 -40.98 -13.42
N SER A 4 -32.52 -41.41 -14.65
CA SER A 4 -31.85 -40.56 -15.64
C SER A 4 -32.69 -39.33 -16.01
N LEU A 5 -34.01 -39.47 -16.08
CA LEU A 5 -34.92 -38.35 -16.34
C LEU A 5 -34.88 -37.32 -15.20
N ILE A 6 -34.86 -37.80 -13.95
CA ILE A 6 -34.76 -36.94 -12.75
C ILE A 6 -33.43 -36.18 -12.73
N ILE A 7 -32.32 -36.83 -13.06
CA ILE A 7 -31.00 -36.18 -13.10
C ILE A 7 -30.95 -35.10 -14.19
N ILE A 8 -31.49 -35.39 -15.38
CA ILE A 8 -31.55 -34.41 -16.49
C ILE A 8 -32.39 -33.21 -16.09
N VAL A 9 -33.56 -33.43 -15.48
CA VAL A 9 -34.43 -32.35 -15.00
C VAL A 9 -33.75 -31.52 -13.92
N LEU A 10 -33.06 -32.15 -12.95
CA LEU A 10 -32.27 -31.45 -11.94
C LEU A 10 -31.14 -30.62 -12.55
N CYS A 11 -30.41 -31.13 -13.55
CA CYS A 11 -29.36 -30.37 -14.24
C CYS A 11 -29.92 -29.17 -15.02
N LEU A 12 -31.06 -29.32 -15.70
CA LEU A 12 -31.70 -28.22 -16.42
C LEU A 12 -32.21 -27.14 -15.46
N ILE A 13 -32.77 -27.54 -14.33
CA ILE A 13 -33.18 -26.63 -13.25
C ILE A 13 -31.96 -25.91 -12.66
N SER A 14 -30.86 -26.64 -12.42
CA SER A 14 -29.59 -26.07 -11.92
C SER A 14 -29.01 -25.02 -12.87
N ASN A 15 -29.02 -25.28 -14.18
CA ASN A 15 -28.56 -24.31 -15.18
C ASN A 15 -29.52 -23.13 -15.34
N SER A 16 -30.82 -23.32 -15.14
CA SER A 16 -31.81 -22.23 -15.17
C SER A 16 -31.72 -21.30 -13.96
N TYR A 17 -31.24 -21.80 -12.82
CA TYR A 17 -31.00 -21.02 -11.59
C TYR A 17 -29.53 -20.65 -11.40
N ALA A 18 -28.66 -21.06 -12.32
CA ALA A 18 -27.33 -20.50 -12.41
C ALA A 18 -27.52 -19.05 -12.84
N GLU A 19 -27.61 -18.13 -11.87
CA GLU A 19 -27.38 -16.73 -12.16
C GLU A 19 -26.05 -16.66 -12.92
N GLU A 20 -26.05 -16.07 -14.12
CA GLU A 20 -24.81 -15.50 -14.64
C GLU A 20 -24.36 -14.51 -13.58
N CYS A 21 -23.49 -14.94 -12.65
CA CYS A 21 -22.81 -14.03 -11.75
C CYS A 21 -22.11 -13.04 -12.67
N PRO A 22 -22.60 -11.80 -12.84
CA PRO A 22 -21.93 -10.88 -13.71
C PRO A 22 -20.55 -10.70 -13.08
N ALA A 23 -19.52 -11.11 -13.81
CA ALA A 23 -18.15 -11.06 -13.32
C ALA A 23 -17.93 -9.66 -12.75
N LYS A 24 -17.57 -9.60 -11.46
CA LYS A 24 -17.42 -8.32 -10.76
C LYS A 24 -16.40 -7.49 -11.52
N LYS A 25 -16.75 -6.24 -11.82
CA LYS A 25 -15.83 -5.31 -12.48
C LYS A 25 -14.63 -5.07 -11.55
N PRO A 26 -13.39 -5.26 -12.01
CA PRO A 26 -12.23 -5.03 -11.16
C PRO A 26 -12.18 -3.61 -10.63
N ILE A 27 -11.66 -3.46 -9.41
CA ILE A 27 -11.48 -2.16 -8.73
C ILE A 27 -9.99 -1.89 -8.56
N VAL A 28 -9.56 -0.68 -8.91
CA VAL A 28 -8.21 -0.19 -8.67
C VAL A 28 -8.29 1.01 -7.73
N PHE A 29 -7.62 0.92 -6.58
CA PHE A 29 -7.48 2.03 -5.65
C PHE A 29 -6.21 2.81 -5.96
N ILE A 30 -6.37 4.10 -6.26
CA ILE A 30 -5.27 5.04 -6.43
C ILE A 30 -5.34 6.02 -5.25
N PRO A 31 -4.39 5.96 -4.30
CA PRO A 31 -4.39 6.86 -3.15
C PRO A 31 -4.06 8.29 -3.55
N GLY A 32 -4.44 9.25 -2.71
CA GLY A 32 -3.95 10.62 -2.82
C GLY A 32 -2.58 10.80 -2.15
N ILE A 33 -2.12 12.05 -2.11
CA ILE A 33 -0.89 12.42 -1.39
C ILE A 33 -1.02 12.05 0.09
N LEU A 34 0.04 11.49 0.68
CA LEU A 34 0.11 10.99 2.06
C LEU A 34 -0.86 9.85 2.41
N ALA A 35 -1.62 9.30 1.45
CA ALA A 35 -2.67 8.32 1.70
C ALA A 35 -2.23 6.87 1.41
N SER A 36 -0.92 6.59 1.47
CA SER A 36 -0.39 5.24 1.39
C SER A 36 0.96 5.12 2.07
N ILE A 37 1.29 3.89 2.46
CA ILE A 37 2.55 3.55 3.11
C ILE A 37 3.73 3.83 2.16
N LEU A 38 4.79 4.43 2.71
CA LEU A 38 6.13 4.41 2.12
C LEU A 38 7.09 3.67 3.06
N GLU A 39 7.91 2.81 2.47
CA GLU A 39 9.02 2.12 3.10
C GLU A 39 10.33 2.64 2.52
N ALA A 40 11.42 2.47 3.26
CA ALA A 40 12.75 2.81 2.81
C ALA A 40 13.72 1.64 2.98
N GLU A 41 14.58 1.49 1.99
CA GLU A 41 15.85 0.78 2.09
C GLU A 41 16.94 1.85 2.13
N VAL A 42 17.81 1.79 3.13
CA VAL A 42 18.89 2.77 3.34
C VAL A 42 20.21 2.02 3.41
N ASP A 43 21.19 2.45 2.62
CA ASP A 43 22.58 2.01 2.60
C ASP A 43 23.48 3.21 2.24
N ILE A 44 23.72 4.06 3.24
CA ILE A 44 24.51 5.30 3.11
C ILE A 44 25.97 5.01 3.49
N ALA A 45 26.88 5.20 2.53
CA ALA A 45 28.31 4.96 2.74
C ALA A 45 28.97 5.98 3.69
N ASP A 46 28.61 7.27 3.56
CA ASP A 46 29.16 8.36 4.38
C ASP A 46 28.09 9.41 4.66
N ILE A 47 27.53 9.36 5.87
CA ILE A 47 26.46 10.27 6.31
C ILE A 47 26.89 11.74 6.28
N SER A 48 28.19 12.03 6.42
CA SER A 48 28.70 13.41 6.42
C SER A 48 28.58 14.10 5.06
N GLN A 49 28.36 13.34 3.99
CA GLN A 49 28.12 13.84 2.63
C GLN A 49 26.62 14.02 2.33
N THR A 50 25.75 13.75 3.29
CA THR A 50 24.30 13.88 3.15
C THR A 50 23.78 15.08 3.95
N PRO A 51 22.58 15.60 3.64
CA PRO A 51 21.94 16.65 4.44
C PRO A 51 21.33 16.14 5.76
N LEU A 52 21.48 14.84 6.09
CA LEU A 52 20.89 14.23 7.27
C LEU A 52 21.66 14.59 8.55
N PRO A 53 20.99 14.61 9.72
CA PRO A 53 21.67 14.60 11.01
C PRO A 53 22.68 13.44 11.14
N SER A 54 23.79 13.67 11.84
CA SER A 54 24.89 12.70 11.94
C SER A 54 24.57 11.43 12.74
N ASP A 55 23.47 11.44 13.50
CA ASP A 55 22.98 10.35 14.33
C ASP A 55 21.89 9.50 13.65
N CYS A 56 21.55 9.78 12.39
CA CYS A 56 20.62 8.96 11.63
C CYS A 56 21.22 7.60 11.24
N ASP A 57 20.37 6.59 11.13
CA ASP A 57 20.77 5.25 10.71
C ASP A 57 21.29 5.28 9.26
N THR A 58 22.44 4.65 9.01
CA THR A 58 22.98 4.54 7.65
C THR A 58 22.56 3.25 6.95
N HIS A 59 21.91 2.33 7.67
CA HIS A 59 21.50 1.02 7.16
C HIS A 59 20.09 0.69 7.66
N LEU A 60 19.10 0.57 6.76
CA LEU A 60 17.72 0.17 7.05
C LEU A 60 17.22 -0.81 5.97
N ASP A 61 16.56 -1.88 6.39
CA ASP A 61 16.02 -2.90 5.48
C ASP A 61 14.48 -2.83 5.47
N TYR A 62 13.89 -2.38 4.35
CA TYR A 62 12.45 -2.21 4.11
C TYR A 62 11.67 -1.65 5.30
N GLN A 63 12.15 -0.53 5.84
CA GLN A 63 11.57 0.08 7.03
C GLN A 63 10.43 1.04 6.66
N ARG A 64 9.25 0.87 7.24
CA ARG A 64 8.15 1.85 7.13
C ARG A 64 8.59 3.22 7.64
N LEU A 65 8.46 4.24 6.77
CA LEU A 65 8.72 5.64 7.07
C LEU A 65 7.46 6.49 7.15
N TRP A 66 6.38 6.10 6.47
CA TRP A 66 5.13 6.85 6.49
C TRP A 66 3.93 5.93 6.66
N ILE A 67 3.04 6.13 7.63
CA ILE A 67 3.28 6.71 8.95
C ILE A 67 3.64 5.53 9.85
N ALA A 68 4.58 5.71 10.76
CA ALA A 68 4.87 4.75 11.80
C ALA A 68 4.76 5.42 13.18
N LEU A 69 4.29 4.68 14.18
CA LEU A 69 4.15 5.17 15.56
C LEU A 69 5.44 5.80 16.13
N LYS A 70 6.60 5.28 15.70
CA LYS A 70 7.93 5.81 16.09
C LYS A 70 8.15 7.26 15.62
N ASP A 71 7.44 7.71 14.59
CA ASP A 71 7.55 9.06 14.01
C ASP A 71 6.95 10.12 14.96
N LEU A 72 6.11 9.69 15.92
CA LEU A 72 5.60 10.57 16.98
C LEU A 72 6.69 10.95 18.00
N ASN A 73 7.85 10.29 18.00
CA ASN A 73 9.00 10.69 18.79
C ASN A 73 9.79 11.80 18.07
N PRO A 74 9.83 13.04 18.58
CA PRO A 74 10.47 14.16 17.90
C PRO A 74 11.96 13.94 17.62
N PHE A 75 12.66 13.13 18.41
CA PHE A 75 14.09 12.84 18.18
C PHE A 75 14.33 11.92 16.96
N ASN A 76 13.39 11.03 16.64
CA ASN A 76 13.50 10.15 15.47
C ASN A 76 12.90 10.77 14.21
N ASN A 77 12.07 11.81 14.39
CA ASN A 77 11.32 12.44 13.32
C ASN A 77 12.24 13.15 12.31
N ASP A 78 13.33 13.77 12.77
CA ASP A 78 14.25 14.51 11.89
C ASP A 78 14.93 13.60 10.85
N CYS A 79 15.37 12.39 11.25
CA CYS A 79 15.94 11.41 10.32
C CYS A 79 14.90 10.90 9.32
N ILE A 80 13.70 10.57 9.79
CA ILE A 80 12.62 10.02 8.95
C ILE A 80 12.15 11.03 7.92
N LEU A 81 11.91 12.28 8.34
CA LEU A 81 11.59 13.38 7.44
C LEU A 81 12.75 13.66 6.48
N GLY A 82 13.99 13.53 6.95
CA GLY A 82 15.19 13.64 6.13
C GLY A 82 15.21 12.62 4.98
N TYR A 83 15.02 11.32 5.27
CA TYR A 83 14.95 10.28 4.23
C TYR A 83 13.77 10.50 3.26
N LEU A 84 12.62 10.97 3.78
CA LEU A 84 11.44 11.23 2.96
C LEU A 84 11.58 12.49 2.10
N THR A 85 12.52 13.39 2.37
CA THR A 85 12.61 14.66 1.64
C THR A 85 13.62 14.55 0.50
N PRO A 86 13.18 14.49 -0.78
CA PRO A 86 14.11 14.53 -1.89
C PRO A 86 14.78 15.90 -1.99
N THR A 87 15.98 15.93 -2.57
CA THR A 87 16.72 17.16 -2.84
C THR A 87 16.45 17.64 -4.26
N TRP A 88 16.44 18.96 -4.47
CA TRP A 88 16.24 19.53 -5.80
C TRP A 88 17.57 19.78 -6.50
N ASN A 89 17.79 19.13 -7.65
CA ASN A 89 18.92 19.43 -8.52
C ASN A 89 18.54 20.55 -9.50
N SER A 90 19.11 21.73 -9.29
CA SER A 90 18.80 22.92 -10.10
C SER A 90 19.36 22.88 -11.52
N GLU A 91 20.36 22.03 -11.79
CA GLU A 91 20.97 21.86 -13.11
C GLU A 91 20.16 20.90 -13.97
N THR A 92 19.80 19.72 -13.44
CA THR A 92 19.01 18.71 -14.17
C THR A 92 17.51 19.00 -14.14
N LYS A 93 17.05 19.86 -13.23
CA LYS A 93 15.61 20.16 -12.97
C LYS A 93 14.84 18.95 -12.47
N GLU A 94 15.48 18.13 -11.65
CA GLU A 94 14.91 16.89 -11.11
C GLU A 94 14.94 16.91 -9.59
N GLN A 95 13.96 16.21 -8.99
CA GLN A 95 14.03 15.80 -7.61
C GLN A 95 14.84 14.51 -7.55
N ILE A 96 15.87 14.49 -6.71
CA ILE A 96 16.75 13.34 -6.51
C ILE A 96 16.72 12.93 -5.04
N ASP A 97 16.61 11.63 -4.81
CA ASP A 97 16.79 11.08 -3.46
C ASP A 97 18.25 11.19 -3.02
N ILE A 98 18.47 11.07 -1.71
CA ILE A 98 19.81 11.01 -1.12
C ILE A 98 20.48 9.71 -1.60
N GLU A 99 21.76 9.78 -1.98
CA GLU A 99 22.50 8.59 -2.40
C GLU A 99 22.47 7.52 -1.30
N GLY A 100 22.06 6.31 -1.66
CA GLY A 100 21.87 5.20 -0.72
C GLY A 100 20.51 5.17 -0.04
N VAL A 101 19.61 6.11 -0.28
CA VAL A 101 18.23 6.09 0.22
C VAL A 101 17.27 5.75 -0.92
N ASN A 102 16.58 4.61 -0.81
CA ASN A 102 15.56 4.18 -1.76
C ASN A 102 14.20 4.18 -1.09
N ILE A 103 13.26 4.97 -1.61
CA ILE A 103 11.88 5.00 -1.14
C ILE A 103 10.99 4.14 -2.04
N LEU A 104 10.15 3.30 -1.41
CA LEU A 104 9.38 2.29 -2.10
C LEU A 104 7.94 2.28 -1.58
N SER A 105 6.99 2.06 -2.49
CA SER A 105 5.62 1.71 -2.11
C SER A 105 5.51 0.19 -1.99
N PRO A 106 5.14 -0.35 -0.82
CA PRO A 106 5.15 -1.80 -0.62
C PRO A 106 3.98 -2.49 -1.32
N LYS A 107 4.22 -3.69 -1.83
CA LYS A 107 3.18 -4.62 -2.32
C LYS A 107 2.25 -4.03 -3.37
N PHE A 108 2.80 -3.36 -4.38
CA PHE A 108 2.04 -2.88 -5.54
C PHE A 108 1.14 -4.00 -6.11
N GLY A 109 -0.12 -3.67 -6.42
CA GLY A 109 -1.13 -4.65 -6.82
C GLY A 109 -1.96 -5.20 -5.65
N SER A 110 -1.56 -4.97 -4.39
CA SER A 110 -2.38 -5.20 -3.22
C SER A 110 -2.90 -3.88 -2.65
N THR A 111 -4.07 -3.93 -2.03
CA THR A 111 -4.64 -2.83 -1.24
C THR A 111 -3.87 -2.56 0.05
N TYR A 112 -2.89 -3.39 0.42
CA TYR A 112 -2.09 -3.30 1.65
C TYR A 112 -1.60 -1.89 1.95
N ALA A 113 -0.93 -1.23 0.98
CA ALA A 113 -0.32 0.07 1.21
C ALA A 113 -1.33 1.20 1.44
N CYS A 114 -2.58 1.04 0.99
CA CYS A 114 -3.62 2.08 1.03
C CYS A 114 -4.88 1.67 1.82
N ASP A 115 -4.84 0.54 2.55
CA ASP A 115 -5.92 0.09 3.45
C ASP A 115 -5.91 0.96 4.72
N GLU A 116 -4.88 0.75 5.55
CA GLU A 116 -4.60 1.50 6.76
C GLU A 116 -3.08 1.74 6.84
N ILE A 117 -2.68 3.01 6.98
CA ILE A 117 -1.27 3.39 6.90
C ILE A 117 -0.50 2.88 8.14
N ASP A 118 -1.10 2.97 9.32
CA ASP A 118 -0.56 2.37 10.56
C ASP A 118 -1.67 1.69 11.37
N PRO A 119 -1.61 0.35 11.56
CA PRO A 119 -2.59 -0.39 12.35
C PRO A 119 -2.37 -0.28 13.87
N ASN A 120 -1.28 0.35 14.33
CA ASN A 120 -0.95 0.44 15.75
C ASN A 120 -1.71 1.59 16.45
N PHE A 121 -2.19 1.33 17.66
CA PHE A 121 -2.83 2.37 18.48
C PHE A 121 -1.78 3.39 18.96
N PRO A 122 -2.09 4.71 18.97
CA PRO A 122 -3.37 5.34 18.66
C PRO A 122 -3.57 5.71 17.18
N LEU A 123 -2.55 5.53 16.33
CA LEU A 123 -2.59 5.96 14.92
C LEU A 123 -3.68 5.25 14.12
N SER A 124 -3.99 4.00 14.42
CA SER A 124 -5.10 3.26 13.77
C SER A 124 -6.48 3.90 13.89
N ILE A 125 -6.66 4.87 14.78
CA ILE A 125 -7.91 5.66 14.85
C ILE A 125 -8.01 6.64 13.67
N PHE A 126 -6.87 7.17 13.21
CA PHE A 126 -6.79 8.26 12.24
C PHE A 126 -6.16 7.85 10.90
N ALA A 127 -5.38 6.78 10.88
CA ALA A 127 -4.59 6.33 9.73
C ALA A 127 -5.36 5.41 8.76
N LYS A 128 -6.69 5.42 8.82
CA LYS A 128 -7.54 4.66 7.89
C LYS A 128 -7.68 5.40 6.58
N CYS A 129 -7.10 4.86 5.51
CA CYS A 129 -7.25 5.39 4.17
C CYS A 129 -8.50 4.81 3.50
N PHE A 130 -8.34 3.73 2.71
CA PHE A 130 -9.48 3.07 2.08
C PHE A 130 -10.10 1.95 2.93
N HIS A 131 -9.67 1.80 4.19
CA HIS A 131 -10.06 0.69 5.07
C HIS A 131 -11.54 0.33 5.01
N ASP A 132 -12.43 1.29 5.27
CA ASP A 132 -13.87 1.02 5.32
C ASP A 132 -14.44 0.63 3.95
N LEU A 133 -13.88 1.19 2.87
CA LEU A 133 -14.28 0.90 1.50
C LEU A 133 -13.81 -0.51 1.08
N ILE A 134 -12.55 -0.83 1.33
CA ILE A 134 -11.96 -2.16 1.11
C ILE A 134 -12.73 -3.21 1.92
N LYS A 135 -13.02 -2.94 3.19
CA LYS A 135 -13.81 -3.82 4.06
C LYS A 135 -15.22 -4.05 3.51
N LYS A 136 -15.86 -3.01 2.97
CA LYS A 136 -17.17 -3.14 2.32
C LYS A 136 -17.09 -4.01 1.05
N PHE A 137 -16.08 -3.83 0.21
CA PHE A 137 -15.90 -4.64 -1.00
C PHE A 137 -15.52 -6.10 -0.68
N LYS A 138 -14.70 -6.35 0.33
CA LYS A 138 -14.43 -7.70 0.85
C LYS A 138 -15.72 -8.41 1.27
N LYS A 139 -16.65 -7.71 1.95
CA LYS A 139 -17.99 -8.25 2.29
C LYS A 139 -18.86 -8.53 1.06
N LEU A 140 -18.65 -7.79 -0.04
CA LEU A 140 -19.29 -8.04 -1.33
C LEU A 140 -18.56 -9.14 -2.13
N GLY A 141 -17.52 -9.78 -1.57
CA GLY A 141 -16.76 -10.87 -2.17
C GLY A 141 -15.73 -10.45 -3.22
N TYR A 142 -15.20 -9.23 -3.11
CA TYR A 142 -13.96 -8.85 -3.82
C TYR A 142 -12.74 -9.43 -3.08
N VAL A 143 -11.69 -9.72 -3.84
CA VAL A 143 -10.46 -10.37 -3.36
C VAL A 143 -9.29 -9.43 -3.66
N ASP A 144 -8.53 -9.13 -2.60
CA ASP A 144 -7.32 -8.32 -2.70
C ASP A 144 -6.27 -9.01 -3.58
N GLY A 145 -5.63 -8.26 -4.48
CA GLY A 145 -4.62 -8.79 -5.40
C GLY A 145 -5.18 -9.52 -6.63
N ASP A 146 -6.52 -9.60 -6.77
CA ASP A 146 -7.18 -10.25 -7.91
C ASP A 146 -8.13 -9.27 -8.62
N ASN A 147 -9.38 -9.16 -8.15
CA ASN A 147 -10.36 -8.23 -8.72
C ASN A 147 -10.50 -6.92 -7.93
N MET A 148 -9.64 -6.71 -6.94
CA MET A 148 -9.53 -5.48 -6.15
C MET A 148 -8.06 -5.27 -5.81
N VAL A 149 -7.45 -4.21 -6.32
CA VAL A 149 -6.01 -3.97 -6.23
C VAL A 149 -5.71 -2.54 -5.79
N GLY A 150 -4.55 -2.34 -5.17
CA GLY A 150 -4.00 -1.02 -4.89
C GLY A 150 -2.90 -0.67 -5.89
N ALA A 151 -2.93 0.57 -6.39
CA ALA A 151 -1.90 1.16 -7.21
C ALA A 151 -1.26 2.34 -6.45
N SER A 152 -0.68 2.04 -5.30
CA SER A 152 0.08 3.00 -4.50
C SER A 152 1.40 3.34 -5.19
N TYR A 153 1.90 4.54 -4.93
CA TYR A 153 3.06 5.12 -5.59
C TYR A 153 3.82 5.99 -4.60
N ASP A 154 5.05 6.36 -4.96
CA ASP A 154 5.79 7.38 -4.23
C ASP A 154 5.10 8.74 -4.46
N TRP A 155 4.40 9.22 -3.44
CA TRP A 155 3.52 10.38 -3.52
C TRP A 155 4.22 11.73 -3.31
N ARG A 156 5.54 11.71 -3.21
CA ARG A 156 6.39 12.90 -3.02
C ARG A 156 6.52 13.74 -4.30
#